data_AF-A0A7C1ALM0-F1
#
_entry.id   AF-A0A7C1ALM0-F1
#
_cell.length_a   1.000
_cell.length_b   1.000
_cell.length_c   1.000
_cell.angle_alpha   90.00
_cell.angle_beta   90.00
_cell.angle_gamma   90.00
#
_symmetry.space_group_name_H-M   'P 1'
#
loop_
_entity.id
_entity.type
_entity.pdbx_description
1 polymer ?
#
loop_
_entity_poly.entity_id
_entity_poly.type
_entity_poly.pdbx_seq_one_letter_code
_entity_poly.pdbx_strand_id
1 'polypeptide(L)'
;MKIYLLLLAIVQGITEFLPLSSSGHLVLIEKFSGITSYKLSVIVYLHIATLLAVIVYFRREIIKTLKNKKYLGYILIAFAFTVIVTYFLKNFIFYFMEN
;
A
#
# COMPACT_ATOMS: atom_id res chain seq x y z
N MET A 1 12.99 -1.81 -19.65
CA MET A 1 12.11 -2.55 -18.71
C MET A 1 12.71 -2.71 -17.31
N LYS A 2 13.92 -3.27 -17.14
CA LYS A 2 14.53 -3.51 -15.80
C LYS A 2 14.86 -2.23 -15.01
N ILE A 3 15.41 -1.20 -15.66
CA ILE A 3 15.79 0.07 -14.98
C ILE A 3 14.58 0.85 -14.45
N TYR A 4 13.44 0.76 -15.15
CA TYR A 4 12.21 1.43 -14.76
C TYR A 4 11.57 0.77 -13.54
N LEU A 5 11.56 -0.56 -13.48
CA LEU A 5 11.12 -1.30 -12.29
C LEU A 5 11.97 -0.96 -11.05
N LEU A 6 13.29 -0.76 -11.24
CA LEU A 6 14.16 -0.28 -10.18
C LEU A 6 13.78 1.12 -9.71
N LEU A 7 13.52 2.05 -10.65
CA LEU A 7 13.06 3.40 -10.33
C LEU A 7 11.73 3.38 -9.54
N LEU A 8 10.75 2.61 -10.00
CA LEU A 8 9.47 2.45 -9.29
C LEU A 8 9.67 1.85 -7.89
N ALA A 9 10.54 0.85 -7.75
CA ALA A 9 10.83 0.25 -6.45
C ALA A 9 11.49 1.23 -5.48
N ILE A 10 12.41 2.07 -5.97
CA ILE A 10 13.03 3.14 -5.18
C ILE A 10 11.98 4.18 -4.78
N VAL A 11 11.16 4.64 -5.73
CA VAL A 11 10.14 5.66 -5.46
C VAL A 11 9.09 5.13 -4.49
N GLN A 12 8.58 3.91 -4.69
CA GLN A 12 7.68 3.27 -3.72
C GLN A 12 8.35 3.17 -2.35
N GLY A 13 9.58 2.66 -2.29
CA GLY A 13 10.31 2.48 -1.04
C GLY A 13 10.51 3.78 -0.26
N ILE A 14 10.69 4.91 -0.94
CA ILE A 14 10.81 6.22 -0.30
C ILE A 14 9.43 6.77 0.08
N THR A 15 8.49 6.78 -0.87
CA THR A 15 7.22 7.48 -0.74
C THR A 15 6.19 6.74 0.12
N GLU A 16 6.28 5.42 0.27
CA GLU A 16 5.35 4.64 1.10
C GLU A 16 5.46 5.02 2.59
N PHE A 17 6.63 5.46 3.03
CA PHE A 17 6.87 5.89 4.42
C PHE A 17 6.64 7.39 4.63
N LEU A 18 6.35 8.12 3.56
CA LEU A 18 6.04 9.55 3.60
C LEU A 18 4.52 9.74 3.40
N PRO A 19 3.88 10.72 4.06
CA PRO A 19 2.46 11.00 3.88
C PRO A 19 2.19 11.76 2.56
N LEU A 20 2.62 11.19 1.43
CA LEU A 20 2.67 11.86 0.12
C LEU A 20 1.94 11.10 -1.01
N SER A 21 1.15 10.06 -0.71
CA SER A 21 0.50 9.19 -1.71
C SER A 21 1.48 8.54 -2.70
N SER A 22 1.95 7.33 -2.36
CA SER A 22 2.86 6.55 -3.19
C SER A 22 2.25 6.19 -4.56
N SER A 23 0.97 5.81 -4.60
CA SER A 23 0.25 5.48 -5.84
C SER A 23 0.19 6.67 -6.82
N GLY A 24 0.01 7.90 -6.32
CA GLY A 24 0.04 9.11 -7.15
C GLY A 24 1.40 9.35 -7.81
N HIS A 25 2.49 9.11 -7.08
CA HIS A 25 3.84 9.26 -7.64
C HIS A 25 4.14 8.22 -8.72
N LEU A 26 3.71 6.97 -8.55
CA LEU A 26 3.88 5.94 -9.56
C LEU A 26 3.08 6.26 -10.84
N VAL A 27 1.86 6.78 -10.73
CA VAL A 27 1.05 7.24 -11.87
C VAL A 27 1.70 8.41 -12.61
N LEU A 28 2.29 9.36 -11.88
CA LEU A 28 3.00 10.48 -12.51
C LEU A 28 4.23 9.99 -13.29
N ILE A 29 5.02 9.09 -12.71
CA ILE A 29 6.19 8.50 -13.38
C ILE A 29 5.79 7.76 -14.65
N GLU A 30 4.68 7.01 -14.62
CA GLU A 30 4.12 6.37 -15.81
C GLU A 30 3.80 7.42 -16.90
N LYS A 31 3.03 8.46 -16.54
CA LYS A 31 2.60 9.50 -17.48
C LYS A 31 3.78 10.24 -18.13
N PHE A 32 4.82 10.55 -17.36
CA PHE A 32 6.00 11.26 -17.87
C PHE A 32 7.00 10.36 -18.62
N SER A 33 7.03 9.05 -18.33
CA SER A 33 7.95 8.12 -19.00
C SER A 33 7.43 7.60 -20.34
N GLY A 34 6.15 7.82 -20.67
CA GLY A 34 5.54 7.36 -21.93
C GLY A 34 5.41 5.83 -22.02
N ILE A 35 5.62 5.13 -20.90
CA ILE A 35 5.53 3.66 -20.81
C ILE A 35 4.08 3.32 -20.45
N THR A 36 3.51 2.33 -21.15
CA THR A 36 2.15 1.86 -20.90
C THR A 36 2.00 1.27 -19.50
N SER A 37 0.79 1.40 -18.96
CA SER A 37 0.42 1.10 -17.59
C SER A 37 1.00 -0.21 -17.08
N TYR A 38 1.77 -0.07 -16.01
CA TYR A 38 2.32 -1.20 -15.29
C TYR A 38 1.15 -2.00 -14.72
N LYS A 39 1.24 -3.33 -14.81
CA LYS A 39 0.16 -4.21 -14.36
C LYS A 39 -0.13 -3.93 -12.89
N LEU A 40 -1.42 -4.00 -12.50
CA LEU A 40 -1.84 -3.91 -11.10
C LEU A 40 -1.01 -4.84 -10.19
N SER A 41 -0.58 -5.99 -10.70
CA SER A 41 0.30 -6.90 -9.98
C SER A 41 1.63 -6.26 -9.56
N VAL A 42 2.23 -5.38 -10.36
CA VAL A 42 3.47 -4.67 -10.01
C VAL A 42 3.24 -3.75 -8.82
N ILE A 43 2.14 -2.99 -8.79
CA ILE A 43 1.74 -2.14 -7.64
C ILE A 43 1.63 -3.01 -6.38
N VAL A 44 0.90 -4.12 -6.49
CA VAL A 44 0.66 -5.04 -5.37
C VAL A 44 1.98 -5.62 -4.85
N TYR A 45 2.88 -6.07 -5.72
CA TYR A 45 4.18 -6.59 -5.30
C TYR A 45 5.06 -5.52 -4.63
N LEU A 46 5.02 -4.28 -5.12
CA LEU A 46 5.73 -3.16 -4.52
C LEU A 46 5.22 -2.84 -3.11
N HIS A 47 3.90 -2.82 -2.88
CA HIS A 47 3.33 -2.68 -1.54
C HIS A 47 3.63 -3.88 -0.63
N ILE A 48 3.64 -5.12 -1.15
CA ILE A 48 4.03 -6.28 -0.36
C ILE A 48 5.50 -6.16 0.08
N ALA A 49 6.38 -5.70 -0.80
CA ALA A 49 7.80 -5.51 -0.48
C ALA A 49 8.01 -4.47 0.63
N THR A 50 7.32 -3.33 0.57
CA THR A 50 7.39 -2.30 1.62
C THR A 50 6.76 -2.77 2.93
N LEU A 51 5.63 -3.49 2.88
CA LEU A 51 5.03 -4.12 4.06
C LEU A 51 5.97 -5.12 4.73
N LEU A 52 6.64 -5.97 3.95
CA LEU A 52 7.64 -6.90 4.47
C LEU A 52 8.83 -6.17 5.10
N ALA A 53 9.30 -5.08 4.51
CA ALA A 53 10.36 -4.27 5.09
C ALA A 53 9.96 -3.74 6.49
N VAL A 54 8.72 -3.24 6.64
CA VAL A 54 8.18 -2.80 7.94
C VAL A 54 8.08 -3.95 8.93
N ILE A 55 7.55 -5.11 8.51
CA ILE A 55 7.42 -6.29 9.38
C ILE A 55 8.79 -6.75 9.88
N VAL A 56 9.80 -6.81 9.01
CA VAL A 56 11.15 -7.24 9.38
C VAL A 56 11.82 -6.22 10.31
N TYR A 57 11.71 -4.93 9.99
CA TYR A 57 12.30 -3.86 10.79
C TYR A 57 11.68 -3.83 12.20
N PHE A 58 10.34 -3.79 12.30
CA PHE A 58 9.59 -3.71 13.56
C PHE A 58 9.16 -5.07 14.13
N ARG A 59 9.81 -6.17 13.73
CA ARG A 59 9.39 -7.53 14.12
C ARG A 59 9.22 -7.72 15.62
N ARG A 60 10.06 -7.08 16.44
CA ARG A 60 10.03 -7.21 17.91
C ARG A 60 8.82 -6.48 18.50
N GLU A 61 8.58 -5.26 18.03
CA GLU A 61 7.48 -4.39 18.42
C GLU A 61 6.14 -4.98 18.00
N ILE A 62 6.08 -5.55 16.79
CA ILE A 62 4.91 -6.27 16.28
C ILE A 62 4.61 -7.49 17.16
N ILE A 63 5.60 -8.35 17.44
CA ILE A 63 5.40 -9.52 18.32
C ILE A 63 4.94 -9.09 19.72
N LYS A 64 5.54 -8.03 20.28
CA LYS A 64 5.14 -7.48 21.58
C LYS A 64 3.69 -6.99 21.57
N THR A 65 3.30 -6.31 20.51
CA THR A 65 1.94 -5.77 20.31
C THR A 65 0.92 -6.90 20.17
N LEU A 66 1.22 -7.92 19.35
CA LEU A 66 0.33 -9.06 19.13
C LEU A 66 0.12 -9.92 20.39
N LYS A 67 1.12 -10.01 21.28
CA LYS A 67 0.98 -10.71 22.58
C LYS A 67 0.07 -9.96 23.55
N ASN A 68 -0.12 -8.65 23.37
CA ASN A 68 -0.99 -7.85 24.23
C ASN A 68 -2.44 -7.89 23.73
N LYS A 69 -3.31 -8.59 24.47
CA LYS A 69 -4.72 -8.78 24.11
C LYS A 69 -5.48 -7.47 23.88
N LYS A 70 -5.14 -6.39 24.61
CA LYS A 70 -5.79 -5.07 24.44
C LYS A 70 -5.46 -4.46 23.07
N TYR A 71 -4.17 -4.42 22.71
CA TYR A 71 -3.75 -3.88 21.42
C TYR A 71 -4.19 -4.78 20.25
N LEU A 72 -4.18 -6.11 20.44
CA LEU A 72 -4.74 -7.04 19.47
C LEU A 72 -6.22 -6.75 19.22
N GLY A 73 -7.00 -6.48 20.27
CA GLY A 73 -8.40 -6.06 20.15
C GLY A 73 -8.55 -4.78 19.33
N TYR A 74 -7.73 -3.75 19.57
CA TYR A 74 -7.77 -2.52 18.77
C TYR A 74 -7.44 -2.75 17.29
N ILE A 75 -6.47 -3.61 16.98
CA ILE A 75 -6.13 -3.96 15.60
C ILE A 75 -7.31 -4.66 14.92
N LEU A 76 -7.95 -5.62 15.58
CA LEU A 76 -9.10 -6.34 15.03
C LEU A 76 -10.30 -5.42 14.79
N ILE A 77 -10.58 -4.50 15.72
CA ILE A 77 -11.65 -3.51 15.57
C ILE A 77 -11.35 -2.58 14.40
N ALA A 78 -10.12 -2.05 14.31
CA ALA A 78 -9.73 -1.18 13.20
C ALA A 78 -9.84 -1.90 11.85
N PHE A 79 -9.38 -3.16 11.78
CA PHE A 79 -9.50 -3.97 10.57
C PHE A 79 -10.95 -4.23 10.18
N ALA A 80 -11.80 -4.61 11.14
CA ALA A 80 -13.23 -4.81 10.91
C ALA A 80 -13.91 -3.51 10.43
N PHE A 81 -13.58 -2.38 11.05
CA PHE A 81 -14.07 -1.07 10.63
C PHE A 81 -13.67 -0.75 9.18
N THR A 82 -12.40 -0.94 8.82
CA THR A 82 -11.93 -0.75 7.43
C THR A 82 -12.72 -1.63 6.46
N VAL A 83 -12.89 -2.93 6.76
CA VAL A 83 -13.64 -3.85 5.90
C VAL A 83 -15.10 -3.42 5.73
N ILE A 84 -15.77 -3.06 6.83
CA ILE A 84 -17.18 -2.64 6.83
C ILE A 84 -17.32 -1.36 5.99
N VAL A 85 -16.53 -0.34 6.29
CA VAL A 85 -16.57 0.95 5.59
C VAL A 85 -16.31 0.76 4.10
N THR A 86 -15.25 0.02 3.73
CA THR A 86 -14.95 -0.27 2.33
C THR A 86 -16.08 -1.03 1.65
N TYR A 87 -16.68 -2.03 2.31
CA TYR A 87 -17.79 -2.80 1.74
C TYR A 87 -18.99 -1.91 1.38
N PHE A 88 -19.35 -0.97 2.26
CA PHE A 88 -20.45 -0.02 2.01
C PHE A 88 -20.10 1.04 0.97
N LEU A 89 -18.85 1.51 0.94
CA LEU A 89 -18.40 2.55 0.01
C LEU A 89 -18.01 2.02 -1.37
N LYS A 90 -17.82 0.70 -1.54
CA LYS A 90 -17.26 0.13 -2.79
C LYS A 90 -18.00 0.60 -4.04
N ASN A 91 -19.34 0.64 -4.04
CA ASN A 91 -20.12 1.03 -5.21
C ASN A 91 -19.93 2.50 -5.57
N PHE A 92 -19.82 3.37 -4.56
CA PHE A 92 -19.52 4.78 -4.75
C PHE A 92 -18.09 4.99 -5.28
N ILE A 93 -17.12 4.26 -4.72
CA ILE A 93 -15.72 4.30 -5.16
C ILE A 93 -15.60 3.85 -6.62
N PHE A 94 -16.19 2.71 -6.98
CA PHE A 94 -16.16 2.22 -8.37
C PHE A 94 -16.83 3.18 -9.33
N TYR A 95 -17.99 3.75 -8.97
CA TYR A 95 -18.67 4.75 -9.80
C TYR A 95 -17.80 5.98 -10.08
N PHE A 96 -17.02 6.45 -9.11
CA PHE A 96 -16.11 7.59 -9.29
C PHE A 96 -14.81 7.23 -10.03
N MET A 97 -14.36 5.97 -9.96
CA MET A 97 -13.14 5.51 -10.65
C MET A 97 -13.38 5.12 -12.11
N GLU A 98 -14.59 4.69 -12.46
CA GLU A 98 -14.96 4.29 -13.83
C GLU A 98 -15.49 5.46 -14.69
N ASN A 99 -15.78 6.61 -14.09
CA ASN A 99 -16.16 7.87 -14.77
C ASN A 99 -15.02 8.90 -14.70
#